data_AF-A0A821XZ19-F1
#
_entry.id   AF-A0A821XZ19-F1
#
_cell.length_a   1.000
_cell.length_b   1.000
_cell.length_c   1.000
_cell.angle_alpha   90.00
_cell.angle_beta   90.00
_cell.angle_gamma   90.00
#
_symmetry.space_group_name_H-M   'P 1'
#
loop_
_entity.id
_entity.type
_entity.pdbx_description
1 polymer ?
#
loop_
_entity_poly.entity_id
_entity_poly.type
_entity_poly.pdbx_seq_one_letter_code
_entity_poly.pdbx_strand_id
1 'polypeptide(L)'
;MVILLIYTSQVQVAHTITVNTPLLEVYSSLYEKYAETLTCPCTNIAIEQQEFISLIPTFHQICDSDFVDPRWPMGIQNTMQLFDYIYNRDFRMRGYSLFQALVSICALAKVSIDNALIDFKSTTFISKNLLSEKTFAAQMNASIDLYTTSLAYTFSRSFGIIRDTTQGNGLVSGTLSSITFRLTAINNTNTNQSIGTINPRYKTYDNDRCSCHDSATCKEQAYVYTPDNTK
;
A
#
# COMPACT_ATOMS: atom_id res chain seq x y z
N MET A 1 -28.94 54.73 45.04
CA MET A 1 -28.19 55.35 43.92
C MET A 1 -26.69 55.01 43.91
N VAL A 2 -26.00 54.93 45.06
CA VAL A 2 -24.54 54.63 45.10
C VAL A 2 -24.18 53.26 44.52
N ILE A 3 -24.99 52.22 44.76
CA ILE A 3 -24.76 50.86 44.26
C ILE A 3 -24.80 50.81 42.72
N LEU A 4 -25.72 51.56 42.09
CA LEU A 4 -25.84 51.65 40.63
C LEU A 4 -24.65 52.39 40.00
N LEU A 5 -24.13 53.43 40.66
CA LEU A 5 -22.96 54.18 40.20
C LEU A 5 -21.68 53.32 40.21
N ILE A 6 -21.48 52.54 41.30
CA ILE A 6 -20.35 51.61 41.40
C ILE A 6 -20.45 50.53 40.31
N TYR A 7 -21.65 49.96 40.10
CA TYR A 7 -21.89 48.96 39.07
C TYR A 7 -21.60 49.50 37.66
N THR A 8 -22.05 50.71 37.33
CA THR A 8 -21.77 51.33 36.03
C THR A 8 -20.29 51.70 35.84
N SER A 9 -19.56 52.00 36.92
CA SER A 9 -18.13 52.35 36.85
C SER A 9 -17.21 51.15 36.57
N GLN A 10 -17.70 49.93 36.82
CA GLN A 10 -16.94 48.69 36.57
C GLN A 10 -17.34 47.97 35.28
N VAL A 11 -18.17 48.59 34.44
CA VAL A 11 -18.49 48.04 33.13
C VAL A 11 -17.24 48.08 32.26
N GLN A 12 -16.61 46.91 32.09
CA GLN A 12 -15.56 46.73 31.12
C GLN A 12 -16.18 46.72 29.71
N VAL A 13 -15.80 47.69 28.88
CA VAL A 13 -16.20 47.77 27.48
C VAL A 13 -15.08 47.19 26.63
N ALA A 14 -15.38 46.12 25.89
CA ALA A 14 -14.46 45.60 24.89
C ALA A 14 -14.48 46.50 23.66
N HIS A 15 -13.30 46.88 23.17
CA HIS A 15 -13.13 47.62 21.92
C HIS A 15 -12.51 46.70 20.86
N THR A 16 -13.12 46.68 19.67
CA THR A 16 -12.57 45.97 18.52
C THR A 16 -11.56 46.85 17.80
N ILE A 17 -10.34 46.35 17.64
CA ILE A 17 -9.29 47.01 16.84
C ILE A 17 -9.10 46.20 15.56
N THR A 18 -9.15 46.88 14.42
CA THR A 18 -8.94 46.25 13.10
C THR A 18 -7.58 46.63 12.56
N VAL A 19 -6.79 45.63 12.19
CA VAL A 19 -5.51 45.80 11.49
C VAL A 19 -5.67 45.26 10.07
N ASN A 20 -5.50 46.13 9.07
CA ASN A 20 -5.66 45.75 7.67
C ASN A 20 -4.38 45.11 7.14
N THR A 21 -4.50 43.96 6.46
CA THR A 21 -3.40 43.24 5.79
C THR A 21 -2.12 43.15 6.64
N PRO A 22 -2.19 42.56 7.85
CA PRO A 22 -1.04 42.47 8.73
C PRO A 22 0.06 41.59 8.10
N LEU A 23 1.32 41.93 8.38
CA LEU A 23 2.43 41.00 8.16
C LEU A 23 2.27 39.78 9.09
N LEU A 24 2.81 38.63 8.69
CA LEU A 24 2.73 37.39 9.46
C LEU A 24 3.26 37.57 10.89
N GLU A 25 4.38 38.29 11.06
CA GLU A 25 4.97 38.60 12.37
C GLU A 25 4.01 39.38 13.29
N VAL A 26 3.27 40.33 12.72
CA VAL A 26 2.26 41.12 13.46
C VAL A 26 1.12 40.21 13.90
N TYR A 27 0.60 39.36 13.00
CA TYR A 27 -0.42 38.38 13.35
C TYR A 27 0.06 37.44 14.45
N SER A 28 1.26 36.86 14.33
CA SER A 28 1.82 35.95 15.31
C SER A 28 1.93 36.60 16.69
N SER A 29 2.42 37.83 16.76
CA SER A 29 2.53 38.58 18.02
C SER A 29 1.17 38.91 18.67
N LEU A 30 0.12 39.13 17.85
CA LEU A 30 -1.24 39.36 18.33
C LEU A 30 -1.89 38.05 18.77
N TYR A 31 -1.65 36.95 18.06
CA TYR A 31 -2.16 35.63 18.38
C TYR A 31 -1.64 35.15 19.74
N GLU A 32 -0.37 35.39 20.06
CA GLU A 32 0.20 35.06 21.37
C GLU A 32 -0.51 35.76 22.54
N LYS A 33 -1.03 36.98 22.32
CA LYS A 33 -1.67 37.79 23.37
C LYS A 33 -3.19 37.63 23.42
N TYR A 34 -3.82 37.36 22.28
CA TYR A 34 -5.27 37.45 22.10
C TYR A 34 -5.87 36.25 21.36
N ALA A 35 -5.25 35.05 21.46
CA ALA A 35 -5.65 33.85 20.72
C ALA A 35 -7.16 33.54 20.72
N GLU A 36 -7.84 33.77 21.85
CA GLU A 36 -9.27 33.44 22.02
C GLU A 36 -10.22 34.42 21.32
N THR A 37 -9.80 35.67 21.10
CA THR A 37 -10.65 36.75 20.57
C THR A 37 -10.18 37.30 19.23
N LEU A 38 -8.93 36.99 18.83
CA LEU A 38 -8.36 37.40 17.56
C LEU A 38 -9.04 36.66 16.40
N THR A 39 -9.51 37.41 15.41
CA THR A 39 -10.03 36.88 14.16
C THR A 39 -9.26 37.48 12.99
N CYS A 40 -8.82 36.63 12.07
CA CYS A 40 -8.13 37.03 10.85
C CYS A 40 -8.78 36.29 9.68
N PRO A 41 -9.86 36.83 9.08
CA PRO A 41 -10.56 36.17 7.99
C PRO A 41 -9.66 36.07 6.75
N CYS A 42 -9.68 34.91 6.09
CA CYS A 42 -8.94 34.72 4.86
C CYS A 42 -9.64 35.42 3.69
N THR A 43 -8.86 36.07 2.81
CA THR A 43 -9.38 36.60 1.54
C THR A 43 -9.69 35.48 0.56
N ASN A 44 -8.84 34.46 0.52
CA ASN A 44 -9.09 33.21 -0.17
C ASN A 44 -9.23 32.08 0.86
N ILE A 45 -10.42 31.47 0.92
CA ILE A 45 -10.73 30.40 1.87
C ILE A 45 -10.35 29.02 1.35
N ALA A 46 -9.94 28.90 0.09
CA ALA A 46 -9.73 27.65 -0.62
C ALA A 46 -8.42 27.71 -1.41
N ILE A 47 -7.45 26.88 -1.02
CA ILE A 47 -6.12 26.83 -1.66
C ILE A 47 -5.79 25.36 -1.94
N GLU A 48 -5.35 25.04 -3.15
CA GLU A 48 -4.91 23.70 -3.50
C GLU A 48 -3.64 23.33 -2.72
N GLN A 49 -3.55 22.07 -2.28
CA GLN A 49 -2.42 21.62 -1.45
C GLN A 49 -1.06 21.77 -2.14
N GLN A 50 -1.02 21.69 -3.48
CA GLN A 50 0.23 21.88 -4.23
C GLN A 50 0.87 23.27 -4.09
N GLU A 51 0.11 24.29 -3.69
CA GLU A 51 0.61 25.66 -3.51
C GLU A 51 1.53 25.79 -2.29
N PHE A 52 1.44 24.87 -1.33
CA PHE A 52 2.16 24.97 -0.05
C PHE A 52 2.72 23.64 0.47
N ILE A 53 2.45 22.50 -0.18
CA ILE A 53 3.03 21.19 0.14
C ILE A 53 3.75 20.61 -1.08
N SER A 54 4.96 20.10 -0.86
CA SER A 54 5.70 19.29 -1.82
C SER A 54 5.97 17.91 -1.25
N LEU A 55 5.53 16.87 -1.96
CA LEU A 55 5.79 15.47 -1.64
C LEU A 55 6.65 14.86 -2.75
N ILE A 56 7.79 14.27 -2.36
CA ILE A 56 8.70 13.57 -3.26
C ILE A 56 8.75 12.10 -2.82
N PRO A 57 8.17 11.18 -3.61
CA PRO A 57 8.14 9.77 -3.23
C PRO A 57 9.54 9.15 -3.35
N THR A 58 9.83 8.19 -2.48
CA THR A 58 10.99 7.31 -2.59
C THR A 58 10.50 5.87 -2.69
N PHE A 59 11.02 5.14 -3.66
CA PHE A 59 10.62 3.75 -3.90
C PHE A 59 11.54 2.81 -3.15
N HIS A 60 11.03 1.61 -2.85
CA HIS A 60 11.84 0.57 -2.22
C HIS A 60 12.96 0.15 -3.17
N GLN A 61 14.19 0.02 -2.65
CA GLN A 61 15.41 -0.27 -3.44
C GLN A 61 15.29 -1.49 -4.37
N ILE A 62 14.44 -2.45 -4.01
CA ILE A 62 14.17 -3.63 -4.85
C ILE A 62 13.61 -3.27 -6.24
N CYS A 63 12.85 -2.17 -6.33
CA CYS A 63 12.24 -1.69 -7.56
C CYS A 63 13.22 -0.94 -8.47
N ASP A 64 14.43 -0.68 -8.00
CA ASP A 64 15.54 -0.10 -8.76
C ASP A 64 16.75 -1.07 -8.83
N SER A 65 16.57 -2.32 -8.40
CA SER A 65 17.61 -3.35 -8.38
C SER A 65 17.62 -4.19 -9.65
N ASP A 66 18.67 -4.97 -9.85
CA ASP A 66 18.77 -5.94 -10.95
C ASP A 66 17.61 -6.95 -10.97
N PHE A 67 16.92 -7.16 -9.85
CA PHE A 67 15.80 -8.10 -9.74
C PHE A 67 14.57 -7.72 -10.57
N VAL A 68 14.41 -6.44 -10.91
CA VAL A 68 13.34 -5.97 -11.80
C VAL A 68 13.84 -5.70 -13.22
N ASP A 69 15.15 -5.80 -13.45
CA ASP A 69 15.69 -5.74 -14.81
C ASP A 69 15.28 -7.00 -15.57
N PRO A 70 14.71 -6.90 -16.79
CA PRO A 70 14.26 -8.06 -17.57
C PRO A 70 15.32 -9.15 -17.77
N ARG A 71 16.62 -8.79 -17.73
CA ARG A 71 17.74 -9.74 -17.86
C ARG A 71 17.77 -10.75 -16.72
N TRP A 72 17.36 -10.37 -15.51
CA TRP A 72 17.37 -11.25 -14.35
C TRP A 72 16.35 -12.40 -14.42
N PRO A 73 15.03 -12.16 -14.57
CA PRO A 73 14.07 -13.25 -14.74
C PRO A 73 14.39 -14.09 -15.97
N MET A 74 14.79 -13.48 -17.10
CA MET A 74 15.21 -14.22 -18.29
C MET A 74 16.41 -15.13 -18.02
N GLY A 75 17.39 -14.65 -17.24
CA GLY A 75 18.53 -15.46 -16.80
C GLY A 75 18.10 -16.71 -16.03
N ILE A 76 17.17 -16.56 -15.07
CA ILE A 76 16.61 -17.70 -14.32
C ILE A 76 15.93 -18.68 -15.27
N GLN A 77 15.10 -18.20 -16.20
CA GLN A 77 14.41 -19.06 -17.17
C GLN A 77 15.40 -19.85 -18.06
N ASN A 78 16.48 -19.22 -18.50
CA ASN A 78 17.51 -19.89 -19.31
C ASN A 78 18.24 -20.97 -18.52
N THR A 79 18.50 -20.77 -17.22
CA THR A 79 19.10 -21.83 -16.39
C THR A 79 18.20 -23.06 -16.29
N MET A 80 16.87 -22.90 -16.33
CA MET A 80 15.92 -24.02 -16.32
C MET A 80 16.08 -24.92 -17.55
N GLN A 81 16.40 -24.37 -18.72
CA GLN A 81 16.55 -25.14 -19.96
C GLN A 81 17.79 -26.03 -19.97
N LEU A 82 18.71 -25.85 -19.02
CA LEU A 82 19.99 -26.57 -18.95
C LEU A 82 19.95 -27.84 -18.09
N PHE A 83 18.83 -28.15 -17.42
CA PHE A 83 18.72 -29.33 -16.55
C PHE A 83 17.61 -30.28 -17.01
N ASP A 84 17.96 -31.55 -17.21
CA ASP A 84 17.02 -32.61 -17.64
C ASP A 84 15.98 -32.99 -16.58
N TYR A 85 16.24 -32.69 -15.31
CA TYR A 85 15.32 -32.96 -14.21
C TYR A 85 15.35 -31.83 -13.18
N ILE A 86 14.24 -31.13 -13.04
CA ILE A 86 14.08 -30.05 -12.05
C ILE A 86 12.92 -30.42 -11.13
N TYR A 87 13.22 -30.45 -9.83
CA TYR A 87 12.19 -30.64 -8.80
C TYR A 87 11.13 -29.55 -8.89
N ASN A 88 9.86 -29.90 -8.71
CA ASN A 88 8.76 -28.93 -8.75
C ASN A 88 8.82 -27.84 -7.64
N ARG A 89 9.68 -28.03 -6.64
CA ARG A 89 9.98 -27.06 -5.57
C ARG A 89 11.24 -26.24 -5.85
N ASP A 90 11.94 -26.53 -6.94
CA ASP A 90 13.13 -25.78 -7.31
C ASP A 90 12.78 -24.33 -7.61
N PHE A 91 13.57 -23.44 -7.03
CA PHE A 91 13.46 -22.01 -7.25
C PHE A 91 13.46 -21.67 -8.75
N ARG A 92 14.28 -22.34 -9.59
CA ARG A 92 14.39 -22.04 -11.02
C ARG A 92 13.10 -22.31 -11.80
N MET A 93 12.23 -23.20 -11.30
CA MET A 93 10.92 -23.48 -11.90
C MET A 93 9.93 -22.32 -11.74
N ARG A 94 10.02 -21.58 -10.62
CA ARG A 94 9.04 -20.55 -10.26
C ARG A 94 9.63 -19.15 -10.23
N GLY A 95 10.96 -19.04 -10.16
CA GLY A 95 11.71 -17.80 -9.98
C GLY A 95 11.38 -16.80 -11.07
N TYR A 96 11.40 -17.21 -12.33
CA TYR A 96 10.97 -16.35 -13.45
C TYR A 96 9.62 -15.66 -13.17
N SER A 97 8.58 -16.44 -12.84
CA SER A 97 7.24 -15.89 -12.56
C SER A 97 7.20 -15.03 -11.30
N LEU A 98 7.98 -15.35 -10.26
CA LEU A 98 8.06 -14.56 -9.03
C LEU A 98 8.72 -13.19 -9.28
N PHE A 99 9.82 -13.14 -10.03
CA PHE A 99 10.46 -11.87 -10.39
C PHE A 99 9.63 -11.08 -11.40
N GLN A 100 8.94 -11.75 -12.33
CA GLN A 100 7.98 -11.08 -13.21
C GLN A 100 6.83 -10.44 -12.41
N ALA A 101 6.33 -11.12 -11.37
CA ALA A 101 5.36 -10.54 -10.46
C ALA A 101 5.94 -9.34 -9.70
N LEU A 102 7.20 -9.42 -9.24
CA LEU A 102 7.89 -8.29 -8.60
C LEU A 102 7.99 -7.07 -9.53
N VAL A 103 8.38 -7.26 -10.79
CA VAL A 103 8.40 -6.19 -11.82
C VAL A 103 7.03 -5.52 -11.92
N SER A 104 5.98 -6.34 -12.01
CA SER A 104 4.60 -5.87 -12.12
C SER A 104 4.16 -5.09 -10.88
N ILE A 105 4.50 -5.58 -9.68
CA ILE A 105 4.19 -4.93 -8.40
C ILE A 105 4.90 -3.58 -8.30
N CYS A 106 6.18 -3.49 -8.67
CA CYS A 106 6.93 -2.24 -8.66
C CYS A 106 6.33 -1.21 -9.63
N ALA A 107 5.97 -1.63 -10.85
CA ALA A 107 5.30 -0.76 -11.81
C ALA A 107 3.94 -0.27 -11.31
N LEU A 108 3.13 -1.17 -10.75
CA LEU A 108 1.82 -0.84 -10.17
C LEU A 108 1.95 0.10 -8.98
N ALA A 109 2.94 -0.11 -8.11
CA ALA A 109 3.20 0.77 -6.97
C ALA A 109 3.55 2.18 -7.42
N LYS A 110 4.40 2.31 -8.46
CA LYS A 110 4.76 3.60 -9.06
C LYS A 110 3.54 4.34 -9.60
N VAL A 111 2.73 3.68 -10.44
CA VAL A 111 1.51 4.28 -11.00
C VAL A 111 0.52 4.64 -9.89
N SER A 112 0.39 3.79 -8.86
CA SER A 112 -0.51 4.07 -7.74
C SER A 112 -0.07 5.31 -6.96
N ILE A 113 1.23 5.46 -6.72
CA ILE A 113 1.81 6.63 -6.05
C ILE A 113 1.69 7.88 -6.92
N ASP A 114 1.94 7.79 -8.22
CA ASP A 114 1.84 8.94 -9.14
C ASP A 114 0.40 9.46 -9.22
N ASN A 115 -0.58 8.56 -9.40
CA ASN A 115 -2.00 8.92 -9.37
C ASN A 115 -2.38 9.53 -8.02
N ALA A 116 -1.89 8.92 -6.95
CA ALA A 116 -2.12 9.42 -5.62
C ALA A 116 -1.55 10.86 -5.45
N LEU A 117 -0.36 11.15 -5.97
CA LEU A 117 0.20 12.49 -5.87
C LEU A 117 -0.62 13.52 -6.64
N ILE A 118 -1.21 13.15 -7.79
CA ILE A 118 -2.11 14.02 -8.56
C ILE A 118 -3.37 14.36 -7.73
N ASP A 119 -3.98 13.36 -7.11
CA ASP A 119 -5.18 13.55 -6.28
C ASP A 119 -4.88 14.41 -5.03
N PHE A 120 -3.76 14.17 -4.37
CA PHE A 120 -3.33 14.96 -3.21
C PHE A 120 -3.10 16.43 -3.61
N LYS A 121 -2.36 16.67 -4.69
CA LYS A 121 -2.02 18.03 -5.16
C LYS A 121 -3.25 18.86 -5.51
N SER A 122 -4.26 18.23 -6.10
CA SER A 122 -5.54 18.86 -6.46
C SER A 122 -6.53 18.99 -5.30
N THR A 123 -6.25 18.35 -4.16
CA THR A 123 -7.11 18.48 -2.97
C THR A 123 -7.04 19.91 -2.43
N THR A 124 -8.20 20.52 -2.20
CA THR A 124 -8.31 21.88 -1.69
C THR A 124 -8.30 21.90 -0.17
N PHE A 125 -7.41 22.69 0.42
CA PHE A 125 -7.45 23.07 1.82
C PHE A 125 -8.41 24.24 2.04
N ILE A 126 -9.34 24.10 2.98
CA ILE A 126 -10.38 25.08 3.24
C ILE A 126 -10.25 25.64 4.65
N SER A 127 -10.08 26.96 4.78
CA SER A 127 -10.13 27.66 6.06
C SER A 127 -10.73 29.05 5.94
N LYS A 128 -11.67 29.38 6.83
CA LYS A 128 -12.31 30.70 6.89
C LYS A 128 -11.44 31.76 7.54
N ASN A 129 -10.58 31.35 8.48
CA ASN A 129 -9.69 32.21 9.23
C ASN A 129 -8.25 31.69 9.11
N LEU A 130 -7.29 32.60 9.24
CA LEU A 130 -5.89 32.24 9.32
C LEU A 130 -5.68 31.33 10.53
N LEU A 131 -5.10 30.16 10.28
CA LEU A 131 -4.74 29.21 11.34
C LEU A 131 -3.39 29.60 11.94
N SER A 132 -3.19 29.27 13.22
CA SER A 132 -1.84 29.28 13.79
C SER A 132 -0.95 28.30 13.04
N GLU A 133 0.34 28.59 12.96
CA GLU A 133 1.33 27.73 12.32
C GLU A 133 1.29 26.29 12.89
N LYS A 134 1.18 26.18 14.21
CA LYS A 134 1.05 24.88 14.90
C LYS A 134 -0.20 24.12 14.45
N THR A 135 -1.35 24.79 14.39
CA THR A 135 -2.60 24.15 13.97
C THR A 135 -2.54 23.75 12.51
N PHE A 136 -2.01 24.61 11.65
CA PHE A 136 -1.81 24.32 10.24
C PHE A 136 -0.90 23.11 10.03
N ALA A 137 0.29 23.10 10.65
CA ALA A 137 1.23 21.98 10.56
C ALA A 137 0.63 20.68 11.07
N ALA A 138 -0.10 20.71 12.19
CA ALA A 138 -0.77 19.52 12.74
C ALA A 138 -1.83 18.97 11.78
N GLN A 139 -2.66 19.82 11.17
CA GLN A 139 -3.66 19.40 10.20
C GLN A 139 -3.01 18.84 8.93
N MET A 140 -1.93 19.46 8.44
CA MET A 140 -1.25 19.01 7.22
C MET A 140 -0.54 17.67 7.43
N ASN A 141 0.15 17.50 8.56
CA ASN A 141 0.76 16.22 8.92
C ASN A 141 -0.30 15.12 9.05
N ALA A 142 -1.42 15.38 9.73
CA ALA A 142 -2.51 14.42 9.82
C ALA A 142 -3.10 14.05 8.44
N SER A 143 -3.21 15.04 7.53
CA SER A 143 -3.65 14.80 6.16
C SER A 143 -2.66 13.91 5.39
N ILE A 144 -1.36 14.18 5.50
CA ILE A 144 -0.29 13.38 4.86
C ILE A 144 -0.26 11.96 5.44
N ASP A 145 -0.40 11.80 6.75
CA ASP A 145 -0.40 10.49 7.42
C ASP A 145 -1.60 9.64 7.01
N LEU A 146 -2.79 10.25 6.97
CA LEU A 146 -4.00 9.59 6.47
C LEU A 146 -3.82 9.17 5.02
N TYR A 147 -3.23 10.04 4.20
CA TYR A 147 -3.01 9.81 2.78
C TYR A 147 -2.10 8.62 2.52
N THR A 148 -0.91 8.63 3.14
CA THR A 148 0.10 7.59 3.01
C THR A 148 -0.41 6.23 3.52
N THR A 149 -1.09 6.23 4.67
CA THR A 149 -1.68 5.02 5.26
C THR A 149 -2.79 4.45 4.38
N SER A 150 -3.69 5.30 3.89
CA SER A 150 -4.80 4.88 3.02
C SER A 150 -4.31 4.30 1.69
N LEU A 151 -3.30 4.91 1.08
CA LEU A 151 -2.68 4.42 -0.15
C LEU A 151 -2.08 3.02 0.06
N ALA A 152 -1.25 2.85 1.08
CA ALA A 152 -0.61 1.57 1.38
C ALA A 152 -1.64 0.46 1.68
N TYR A 153 -2.68 0.80 2.46
CA TYR A 153 -3.77 -0.11 2.77
C TYR A 153 -4.56 -0.52 1.52
N THR A 154 -4.97 0.45 0.70
CA THR A 154 -5.78 0.20 -0.50
C THR A 154 -5.02 -0.61 -1.53
N PHE A 155 -3.74 -0.30 -1.73
CA PHE A 155 -2.85 -1.07 -2.59
C PHE A 155 -2.76 -2.53 -2.12
N SER A 156 -2.43 -2.75 -0.85
CA SER A 156 -2.28 -4.10 -0.27
C SER A 156 -3.59 -4.89 -0.27
N ARG A 157 -4.71 -4.23 0.03
CA ARG A 157 -6.04 -4.83 0.04
C ARG A 157 -6.46 -5.33 -1.34
N SER A 158 -6.07 -4.63 -2.40
CA SER A 158 -6.35 -5.06 -3.77
C SER A 158 -5.71 -6.42 -4.08
N PHE A 159 -4.46 -6.65 -3.66
CA PHE A 159 -3.82 -7.97 -3.76
C PHE A 159 -4.52 -9.02 -2.91
N GLY A 160 -4.93 -8.67 -1.70
CA GLY A 160 -5.70 -9.57 -0.82
C GLY A 160 -6.98 -10.06 -1.50
N ILE A 161 -7.78 -9.15 -2.05
CA ILE A 161 -9.03 -9.50 -2.74
C ILE A 161 -8.78 -10.42 -3.93
N ILE A 162 -7.79 -10.10 -4.78
CA ILE A 162 -7.45 -10.94 -5.94
C ILE A 162 -7.06 -12.35 -5.49
N ARG A 163 -6.19 -12.45 -4.48
CA ARG A 163 -5.72 -13.72 -3.94
C ARG A 163 -6.86 -14.54 -3.34
N ASP A 164 -7.68 -13.93 -2.50
CA ASP A 164 -8.76 -14.62 -1.78
C ASP A 164 -9.86 -15.04 -2.77
N THR A 165 -10.15 -14.21 -3.78
CA THR A 165 -11.07 -14.56 -4.87
C THR A 165 -10.52 -15.71 -5.73
N THR A 166 -9.22 -15.69 -6.02
CA THR A 166 -8.55 -16.77 -6.78
C THR A 166 -8.64 -18.10 -6.04
N GLN A 167 -8.39 -18.10 -4.73
CA GLN A 167 -8.52 -19.29 -3.89
C GLN A 167 -9.98 -19.75 -3.77
N GLY A 168 -10.90 -18.85 -3.44
CA GLY A 168 -12.32 -19.17 -3.22
C GLY A 168 -13.02 -19.74 -4.45
N ASN A 169 -12.56 -19.35 -5.66
CA ASN A 169 -13.05 -19.92 -6.93
C ASN A 169 -12.27 -21.17 -7.38
N GLY A 170 -11.28 -21.63 -6.61
CA GLY A 170 -10.48 -22.81 -6.95
C GLY A 170 -9.64 -22.63 -8.23
N LEU A 171 -9.28 -21.40 -8.58
CA LEU A 171 -8.48 -21.14 -9.78
C LEU A 171 -7.07 -21.72 -9.62
N VAL A 172 -6.64 -22.49 -10.62
CA VAL A 172 -5.36 -23.19 -10.60
C VAL A 172 -4.22 -22.20 -10.86
N SER A 173 -3.23 -22.17 -9.97
CA SER A 173 -1.99 -21.42 -10.17
C SER A 173 -1.23 -21.95 -11.39
N GLY A 174 -0.89 -21.08 -12.34
CA GLY A 174 -0.10 -21.45 -13.53
C GLY A 174 1.30 -21.98 -13.20
N THR A 175 1.86 -21.64 -12.03
CA THR A 175 3.15 -22.17 -11.55
C THR A 175 2.99 -23.48 -10.76
N LEU A 176 1.76 -23.99 -10.64
CA LEU A 176 1.40 -25.15 -9.83
C LEU A 176 1.89 -24.99 -8.37
N SER A 177 1.94 -23.75 -7.88
CA SER A 177 2.38 -23.43 -6.52
C SER A 177 1.32 -23.76 -5.46
N SER A 178 0.05 -23.92 -5.83
CA SER A 178 -1.02 -24.27 -4.89
C SER A 178 -1.53 -25.70 -5.05
N ILE A 179 -1.24 -26.34 -6.18
CA ILE A 179 -1.83 -27.62 -6.55
C ILE A 179 -0.83 -28.49 -7.31
N THR A 180 -1.01 -29.81 -7.24
CA THR A 180 -0.34 -30.80 -8.09
C THR A 180 -1.39 -31.66 -8.76
N PHE A 181 -1.05 -32.24 -9.90
CA PHE A 181 -1.91 -33.19 -10.60
C PHE A 181 -1.30 -34.58 -10.48
N ARG A 182 -2.09 -35.53 -9.97
CA ARG A 182 -1.70 -36.95 -9.93
C ARG A 182 -2.44 -37.69 -11.03
N LEU A 183 -1.69 -38.30 -11.93
CA LEU A 183 -2.24 -39.25 -12.89
C LEU A 183 -2.41 -40.61 -12.21
N THR A 184 -3.61 -41.19 -12.32
CA THR A 184 -3.93 -42.51 -11.78
C THR A 184 -4.63 -43.33 -12.85
N ALA A 185 -4.14 -44.54 -13.12
CA ALA A 185 -4.81 -45.49 -13.99
C ALA A 185 -5.78 -46.34 -13.16
N ILE A 186 -7.05 -46.35 -13.57
CA ILE A 186 -8.05 -47.28 -13.06
C ILE A 186 -8.13 -48.43 -14.06
N ASN A 187 -7.64 -49.59 -13.66
CA ASN A 187 -7.65 -50.78 -14.51
C ASN A 187 -8.97 -51.52 -14.30
N ASN A 188 -9.73 -51.72 -15.38
CA ASN A 188 -10.87 -52.61 -15.35
C ASN A 188 -10.39 -54.02 -15.68
N THR A 189 -10.35 -54.89 -14.66
CA THR A 189 -9.90 -56.28 -14.79
C THR A 189 -10.78 -57.12 -15.72
N ASN A 190 -12.01 -56.68 -16.00
CA ASN A 190 -12.96 -57.43 -16.82
C ASN A 190 -12.87 -57.07 -18.31
N THR A 191 -12.35 -55.89 -18.67
CA THR A 191 -12.28 -55.44 -20.06
C THR A 191 -10.84 -55.25 -20.58
N ASN A 192 -9.81 -55.48 -19.74
CA ASN A 192 -8.41 -55.14 -20.03
C ASN A 192 -8.21 -53.67 -20.46
N GLN A 193 -9.13 -52.79 -20.09
CA GLN A 193 -9.06 -51.36 -20.38
C GLN A 193 -8.56 -50.59 -19.17
N SER A 194 -7.75 -49.57 -19.42
CA SER A 194 -7.26 -48.65 -18.39
C SER A 194 -7.82 -47.26 -18.66
N ILE A 195 -8.49 -46.66 -17.66
CA ILE A 195 -8.93 -45.27 -17.71
C ILE A 195 -7.92 -44.42 -16.94
N GLY A 196 -7.27 -43.48 -17.63
CA GLY A 196 -6.43 -42.47 -17.00
C GLY A 196 -7.29 -41.39 -16.35
N THR A 197 -7.08 -41.14 -15.06
CA THR A 197 -7.73 -40.06 -14.31
C THR A 197 -6.69 -39.05 -13.86
N ILE A 198 -7.01 -37.76 -13.96
CA ILE A 198 -6.19 -36.66 -13.45
C ILE A 198 -6.86 -36.13 -12.19
N ASN A 199 -6.22 -36.34 -11.04
CA ASN A 199 -6.74 -35.90 -9.76
C ASN A 199 -5.95 -34.69 -9.25
N PRO A 200 -6.58 -33.51 -9.09
CA PRO A 200 -5.94 -32.38 -8.43
C PRO A 200 -5.70 -32.70 -6.95
N ARG A 201 -4.53 -32.30 -6.44
CA ARG A 201 -4.16 -32.38 -5.02
C ARG A 201 -3.59 -31.05 -4.58
N TYR A 202 -4.27 -30.39 -3.64
CA TYR A 202 -3.77 -29.18 -3.01
C TYR A 202 -2.44 -29.45 -2.31
N LYS A 203 -1.50 -28.52 -2.46
CA LYS A 203 -0.21 -28.60 -1.79
C LYS A 203 -0.36 -28.24 -0.32
N THR A 204 0.46 -28.88 0.50
CA THR A 204 0.67 -28.55 1.89
C THR A 204 2.09 -28.03 2.08
N TYR A 205 2.21 -26.98 2.89
CA TYR A 205 3.45 -26.28 3.23
C TYR A 205 3.63 -26.27 4.75
N ASP A 206 4.84 -25.92 5.19
CA ASP A 206 5.23 -25.87 6.62
C ASP A 206 4.97 -27.21 7.35
N ASN A 207 5.56 -28.30 6.84
CA ASN A 207 5.39 -29.65 7.41
C ASN A 207 3.91 -30.02 7.64
N ASP A 208 3.10 -29.85 6.60
CA ASP A 208 1.65 -30.12 6.58
C ASP A 208 0.77 -29.23 7.46
N ARG A 209 1.32 -28.14 8.02
CA ARG A 209 0.54 -27.19 8.83
C ARG A 209 -0.27 -26.19 8.02
N CYS A 210 0.08 -25.96 6.76
CA CYS A 210 -0.62 -25.01 5.88
C CYS A 210 -1.05 -25.68 4.58
N SER A 211 -2.35 -25.92 4.43
CA SER A 211 -2.95 -26.46 3.22
C SER A 211 -3.38 -25.34 2.28
N CYS A 212 -2.98 -25.41 1.01
CA CYS A 212 -3.44 -24.48 -0.04
C CYS A 212 -4.91 -24.65 -0.41
N HIS A 213 -5.57 -25.71 0.07
CA HIS A 213 -7.03 -25.81 0.02
C HIS A 213 -7.66 -24.75 0.94
N ASP A 214 -7.14 -24.68 2.18
CA ASP A 214 -7.77 -23.91 3.26
C ASP A 214 -7.23 -22.48 3.37
N SER A 215 -5.98 -22.24 2.96
CA SER A 215 -5.34 -20.92 3.04
C SER A 215 -4.63 -20.51 1.75
N ALA A 216 -4.88 -19.27 1.29
CA ALA A 216 -4.15 -18.65 0.19
C ALA A 216 -2.79 -18.07 0.61
N THR A 217 -2.45 -18.09 1.90
CA THR A 217 -1.24 -17.44 2.44
C THR A 217 -0.11 -18.41 2.73
N CYS A 218 -0.28 -19.69 2.41
CA CYS A 218 0.75 -20.68 2.61
C CYS A 218 2.03 -20.34 1.83
N LYS A 219 3.17 -20.51 2.49
CA LYS A 219 4.49 -20.20 1.96
C LYS A 219 5.50 -21.26 2.39
N GLU A 220 6.51 -21.48 1.56
CA GLU A 220 7.68 -22.28 1.86
C GLU A 220 8.94 -21.55 1.38
N GLN A 221 10.09 -21.90 1.94
CA GLN A 221 11.36 -21.43 1.41
C GLN A 221 11.64 -22.10 0.07
N ALA A 222 12.07 -21.31 -0.91
CA ALA A 222 12.52 -21.83 -2.19
C ALA A 222 13.97 -22.32 -2.08
N TYR A 223 14.28 -23.43 -2.76
CA TYR A 223 15.62 -24.03 -2.76
C TYR A 223 16.08 -24.28 -4.19
N VAL A 224 17.39 -24.25 -4.41
CA VAL A 224 18.00 -24.77 -5.64
C VAL A 224 18.38 -26.21 -5.36
N TYR A 225 17.71 -27.15 -6.03
CA TYR A 225 17.99 -28.57 -5.90
C TYR A 225 19.09 -28.96 -6.87
N THR A 226 20.13 -29.60 -6.35
CA THR A 226 21.20 -30.21 -7.16
C THR A 226 21.05 -31.72 -7.09
N PRO A 227 21.42 -32.46 -8.15
CA PRO A 227 21.32 -33.93 -8.17
C PRO A 227 21.96 -34.61 -6.95
N ASP A 228 23.02 -34.03 -6.39
CA ASP A 228 23.77 -34.58 -5.25
C ASP A 228 23.19 -34.22 -3.87
N ASN A 229 22.16 -33.37 -3.78
CA ASN A 229 21.57 -32.91 -2.51
C ASN A 229 20.11 -33.35 -2.35
N THR A 230 19.83 -34.63 -2.59
CA THR A 230 18.61 -35.27 -2.09
C THR A 230 18.79 -35.57 -0.60
N LYS A 231 18.35 -34.65 0.26
CA LYS A 231 17.97 -34.99 1.63
C LYS A 231 16.54 -35.51 1.66
#